data_AF-A0A1Q5P889-F1
#
_entry.id   AF-A0A1Q5P889-F1
#
_cell.length_a   1.000
_cell.length_b   1.000
_cell.length_c   1.000
_cell.angle_alpha   90.00
_cell.angle_beta   90.00
_cell.angle_gamma   90.00
#
_symmetry.space_group_name_H-M   'P 1'
#
loop_
_entity.id
_entity.type
_entity.pdbx_description
1 polymer ?
#
loop_
_entity_poly.entity_id
_entity_poly.type
_entity_poly.pdbx_seq_one_letter_code
_entity_poly.pdbx_strand_id
1 'polypeptide(L)'
;MKLKLIAILSSVLLFSCNTWYYKLDENYKAYIPYEGNEILIFKSTKGKVDTTFLNGIHKYDGCYDDALDIFTQYCEGYYLECTSTDPNYDRYLSHKQLVSVTTSREKVPYIHFDITLKGSWFYGGFKGYKLDSLISSSNTILEIDGISYNDVKIIEADEYAKRFKQRDNYVERFYWSLKYGFLGLDKKEENWRLIKKTKS
;
A
#
# COMPACT_ATOMS: atom_id res chain seq x y z
N MET A 1 -35.64 15.18 45.87
CA MET A 1 -35.67 14.63 44.49
C MET A 1 -34.59 15.22 43.56
N LYS A 2 -34.35 16.55 43.55
CA LYS A 2 -33.37 17.20 42.66
C LYS A 2 -31.91 16.73 42.82
N LEU A 3 -31.45 16.41 44.04
CA LEU A 3 -30.08 15.91 44.29
C LEU A 3 -29.81 14.50 43.70
N LYS A 4 -30.85 13.64 43.62
CA LYS A 4 -30.70 12.28 43.06
C LYS A 4 -30.60 12.28 41.53
N LEU A 5 -31.19 13.26 40.85
CA LEU A 5 -31.10 13.39 39.38
C LEU A 5 -29.71 13.88 38.94
N ILE A 6 -29.07 14.77 39.71
CA ILE A 6 -27.73 15.29 39.42
C ILE A 6 -26.69 14.17 39.52
N ALA A 7 -26.79 13.29 40.52
CA ALA A 7 -25.90 12.15 40.68
C ALA A 7 -26.00 11.12 39.53
N ILE A 8 -27.19 10.96 38.92
CA ILE A 8 -27.40 10.08 37.77
C ILE A 8 -26.89 10.73 36.47
N LEU A 9 -27.00 12.06 36.32
CA LEU A 9 -26.45 12.77 35.16
C LEU A 9 -24.90 12.82 35.20
N SER A 10 -24.31 12.90 36.40
CA SER A 10 -22.86 12.88 36.58
C SER A 10 -22.25 11.48 36.38
N SER A 11 -22.99 10.39 36.63
CA SER A 11 -22.48 9.03 36.40
C SER A 11 -22.49 8.61 34.93
N VAL A 12 -23.41 9.14 34.11
CA VAL A 12 -23.46 8.87 32.66
C VAL A 12 -22.31 9.54 31.90
N LEU A 13 -21.75 10.64 32.41
CA LEU A 13 -20.62 11.36 31.79
C LEU A 13 -19.24 10.73 32.05
N LEU A 14 -19.12 9.77 32.98
CA LEU A 14 -17.85 9.12 33.30
C LEU A 14 -17.59 7.82 32.52
N PHE A 15 -18.55 7.36 31.69
CA PHE A 15 -18.40 6.16 30.87
C PHE A 15 -18.09 6.44 29.39
N SER A 16 -17.89 7.70 28.97
CA SER A 16 -17.77 8.04 27.53
C SER A 16 -16.35 8.36 27.03
N CYS A 17 -15.29 7.80 27.61
CA CYS A 17 -13.93 7.96 27.09
C CYS A 17 -13.16 6.63 27.02
N ASN A 18 -13.72 5.63 26.33
CA ASN A 18 -12.89 4.60 25.72
C ASN A 18 -12.81 4.90 24.23
N THR A 19 -11.88 5.75 23.82
CA THR A 19 -11.43 5.76 22.42
C THR A 19 -10.71 4.43 22.20
N TRP A 20 -11.32 3.55 21.41
CA TRP A 20 -10.76 2.24 21.10
C TRP A 20 -9.64 2.45 20.07
N TYR A 21 -8.40 2.48 20.55
CA TYR A 21 -7.19 2.52 19.72
C TYR A 21 -6.73 1.10 19.43
N TYR A 22 -6.67 0.75 18.16
CA TYR A 22 -6.14 -0.52 17.70
C TYR A 22 -4.71 -0.34 17.21
N LYS A 23 -3.77 -0.80 18.05
CA LYS A 23 -2.37 -0.89 17.65
C LYS A 23 -2.22 -2.01 16.61
N LEU A 24 -1.56 -1.70 15.51
CA LEU A 24 -1.16 -2.67 14.51
C LEU A 24 -0.05 -3.54 15.11
N ASP A 25 -0.08 -4.85 14.85
CA ASP A 25 1.06 -5.68 15.17
C ASP A 25 2.28 -5.16 14.40
N GLU A 26 3.37 -4.86 15.11
CA GLU A 26 4.64 -4.39 14.53
C GLU A 26 5.19 -5.39 13.49
N ASN A 27 4.85 -6.67 13.63
CA ASN A 27 5.19 -7.71 12.65
C ASN A 27 4.63 -7.39 11.26
N TYR A 28 3.49 -6.68 11.17
CA TYR A 28 2.92 -6.29 9.89
C TYR A 28 3.75 -5.22 9.16
N LYS A 29 4.63 -4.50 9.87
CA LYS A 29 5.58 -3.57 9.23
C LYS A 29 6.58 -4.30 8.33
N ALA A 30 6.87 -5.58 8.60
CA ALA A 30 7.78 -6.38 7.78
C ALA A 30 7.30 -6.56 6.33
N TYR A 31 6.02 -6.31 6.04
CA TYR A 31 5.45 -6.35 4.68
C TYR A 31 5.70 -5.07 3.87
N ILE A 32 6.39 -4.09 4.46
CA ILE A 32 7.03 -2.96 3.78
C ILE A 32 8.55 -3.22 3.84
N PRO A 33 9.11 -4.01 2.91
CA PRO A 33 10.49 -4.51 3.01
C PRO A 33 11.52 -3.48 2.53
N TYR A 34 11.48 -2.30 3.14
CA TYR A 34 12.30 -1.15 2.82
C TYR A 34 12.82 -0.50 4.11
N GLU A 35 13.96 0.17 3.99
CA GLU A 35 14.47 1.06 5.04
C GLU A 35 13.83 2.45 4.95
N GLY A 36 13.31 2.83 3.78
CA GLY A 36 12.60 4.08 3.55
C GLY A 36 13.46 5.18 2.92
N ASN A 37 14.67 4.88 2.48
CA ASN A 37 15.58 5.85 1.84
C ASN A 37 16.21 5.30 0.55
N GLU A 38 15.65 4.23 0.01
CA GLU A 38 16.16 3.62 -1.21
C GLU A 38 15.69 4.33 -2.47
N ILE A 39 16.48 4.19 -3.54
CA ILE A 39 16.17 4.57 -4.90
C ILE A 39 15.94 3.30 -5.69
N LEU A 40 14.76 3.20 -6.31
CA LEU A 40 14.34 2.07 -7.12
C LEU A 40 14.41 2.46 -8.60
N ILE A 41 15.23 1.76 -9.38
CA ILE A 41 15.41 2.05 -10.80
C ILE A 41 14.84 0.89 -11.61
N PHE A 42 13.90 1.22 -12.49
CA PHE A 42 13.21 0.26 -13.35
C PHE A 42 13.59 0.48 -14.80
N LYS A 43 13.66 -0.62 -15.56
CA LYS A 43 13.86 -0.61 -17.00
C LYS A 43 12.69 -1.29 -17.69
N SER A 44 12.23 -0.69 -18.78
CA SER A 44 11.18 -1.26 -19.61
C SER A 44 11.75 -2.11 -20.74
N THR A 45 10.96 -3.06 -21.24
CA THR A 45 11.30 -3.83 -22.46
C THR A 45 11.43 -2.94 -23.70
N LYS A 46 10.85 -1.73 -23.68
CA LYS A 46 11.02 -0.71 -24.74
C LYS A 46 12.25 0.19 -24.51
N GLY A 47 13.12 -0.14 -23.56
CA GLY A 47 14.37 0.57 -23.29
C GLY A 47 14.23 1.85 -22.46
N LYS A 48 13.05 2.13 -21.91
CA LYS A 48 12.84 3.29 -21.04
C LYS A 48 13.36 3.01 -19.64
N VAL A 49 13.71 4.07 -18.92
CA VAL A 49 14.11 4.02 -17.51
C VAL A 49 13.18 4.91 -16.70
N ASP A 50 12.84 4.43 -15.50
CA ASP A 50 12.05 5.18 -14.53
C ASP A 50 12.64 4.99 -13.13
N THR A 51 12.45 5.97 -12.26
CA THR A 51 13.04 5.99 -10.91
C THR A 51 12.00 6.36 -9.88
N THR A 52 11.94 5.61 -8.79
CA THR A 52 11.13 5.94 -7.60
C THR A 52 12.06 6.19 -6.44
N PHE A 53 11.90 7.34 -5.79
CA PHE A 53 12.68 7.75 -4.61
C PHE A 53 11.85 7.47 -3.37
N LEU A 54 12.33 6.63 -2.46
CA LEU A 54 11.67 6.36 -1.19
C LEU A 54 12.06 7.43 -0.17
N ASN A 55 11.06 7.99 0.52
CA ASN A 55 11.19 9.21 1.33
C ASN A 55 10.90 8.99 2.82
N GLY A 56 10.64 7.75 3.22
CA GLY A 56 10.48 7.38 4.62
C GLY A 56 9.31 6.44 4.85
N ILE A 57 9.34 5.77 5.99
CA ILE A 57 8.19 5.02 6.49
C ILE A 57 7.54 5.85 7.58
N HIS A 58 6.27 6.15 7.39
CA HIS A 58 5.51 7.00 8.29
C HIS A 58 4.43 6.17 8.97
N LYS A 59 4.15 6.54 10.22
CA LYS A 59 3.02 6.05 10.99
C LYS A 59 1.86 7.01 10.82
N TYR A 60 0.64 6.49 10.74
CA TYR A 60 -0.58 7.30 10.76
C TYR A 60 -1.66 6.62 11.61
N ASP A 61 -2.62 7.43 12.04
CA ASP A 61 -3.80 6.95 12.75
C ASP A 61 -5.02 7.10 11.84
N GLY A 62 -5.59 5.98 11.41
CA GLY A 62 -6.73 5.91 10.51
C GLY A 62 -7.09 4.47 10.17
N CYS A 63 -8.34 4.09 10.46
CA CYS A 63 -8.87 2.80 10.03
C CYS A 63 -9.15 2.80 8.53
N TYR A 64 -9.03 1.60 7.94
CA TYR A 64 -9.27 1.38 6.51
C TYR A 64 -10.69 1.80 6.04
N ASP A 65 -11.68 1.76 6.93
CA ASP A 65 -13.11 1.77 6.57
C ASP A 65 -13.80 3.15 6.63
N ASP A 66 -13.05 4.25 6.87
CA ASP A 66 -13.57 5.27 7.79
C ASP A 66 -13.53 6.75 7.35
N ALA A 67 -13.91 7.05 6.09
CA ALA A 67 -13.94 8.43 5.63
C ALA A 67 -15.09 9.29 6.21
N LEU A 68 -16.10 8.70 6.86
CA LEU A 68 -17.37 9.37 7.20
C LEU A 68 -17.91 9.14 8.62
N ASP A 69 -17.21 8.40 9.49
CA ASP A 69 -17.75 8.13 10.83
C ASP A 69 -17.39 9.21 11.85
N ILE A 70 -18.38 9.55 12.67
CA ILE A 70 -18.34 10.48 13.80
C ILE A 70 -17.88 9.82 15.10
N PHE A 71 -17.82 8.49 15.15
CA PHE A 71 -17.24 7.72 16.26
C PHE A 71 -15.87 7.19 15.86
N THR A 72 -14.82 7.97 16.14
CA THR A 72 -13.45 7.68 15.70
C THR A 72 -12.85 6.50 16.46
N GLN A 73 -12.99 5.30 15.90
CA GLN A 73 -12.04 4.23 16.18
C GLN A 73 -10.76 4.56 15.44
N TYR A 74 -9.63 4.49 16.14
CA TYR A 74 -8.33 4.81 15.57
C TYR A 74 -7.56 3.50 15.36
N CYS A 75 -7.20 3.22 14.12
CA CYS A 75 -6.34 2.10 13.78
C CYS A 75 -4.96 2.66 13.44
N GLU A 76 -3.91 2.00 13.93
CA GLU A 76 -2.55 2.30 13.53
C GLU A 76 -2.28 1.77 12.12
N GLY A 77 -1.61 2.57 11.30
CA GLY A 77 -1.11 2.15 10.01
C GLY A 77 0.30 2.67 9.73
N TYR A 78 0.98 2.03 8.78
CA TYR A 78 2.26 2.45 8.24
C TYR A 78 2.16 2.63 6.74
N TYR A 79 2.83 3.63 6.19
CA TYR A 79 2.99 3.76 4.75
C TYR A 79 4.42 4.12 4.38
N LEU A 80 4.83 3.68 3.20
CA LEU A 80 6.09 4.06 2.58
C LEU A 80 5.84 5.25 1.67
N GLU A 81 6.33 6.42 2.08
CA GLU A 81 6.30 7.61 1.23
C GLU A 81 7.30 7.47 0.10
N CYS A 82 6.92 7.95 -1.09
CA CYS A 82 7.82 8.05 -2.22
C CYS A 82 7.55 9.30 -3.06
N THR A 83 8.55 9.63 -3.87
CA THR A 83 8.40 10.45 -5.06
C THR A 83 8.49 9.54 -6.28
N SER A 84 7.41 9.49 -7.07
CA SER A 84 7.32 8.64 -8.25
C SER A 84 6.84 9.41 -9.48
N THR A 85 7.09 8.87 -10.66
CA THR A 85 6.64 9.46 -11.92
C THR A 85 5.11 9.53 -11.99
N ASP A 86 4.58 10.66 -12.47
CA ASP A 86 3.18 10.76 -12.84
C ASP A 86 2.91 9.87 -14.06
N PRO A 87 2.01 8.88 -13.98
CA PRO A 87 1.77 7.97 -15.11
C PRO A 87 1.13 8.66 -16.33
N ASN A 88 0.68 9.91 -16.22
CA ASN A 88 0.02 10.64 -17.31
C ASN A 88 0.82 11.83 -17.85
N TYR A 89 1.83 12.32 -17.11
CA TYR A 89 2.56 13.55 -17.44
C TYR A 89 4.07 13.38 -17.18
N ASP A 90 4.90 14.15 -17.88
CA ASP A 90 6.36 14.12 -17.68
C ASP A 90 6.76 14.97 -16.46
N ARG A 91 6.39 14.48 -15.26
CA ARG A 91 6.71 15.08 -13.96
C ARG A 91 6.80 14.01 -12.88
N TYR A 92 7.40 14.39 -11.75
CA TYR A 92 7.34 13.61 -10.52
C TYR A 92 6.24 14.12 -9.60
N LEU A 93 5.64 13.20 -8.85
CA LEU A 93 4.68 13.47 -7.78
C LEU A 93 5.32 13.12 -6.46
N SER A 94 5.47 14.11 -5.58
CA SER A 94 5.94 13.93 -4.20
C SER A 94 4.80 13.46 -3.29
N HIS A 95 5.16 12.92 -2.13
CA HIS A 95 4.23 12.46 -1.08
C HIS A 95 3.24 11.37 -1.55
N LYS A 96 3.66 10.55 -2.52
CA LYS A 96 2.92 9.37 -2.94
C LYS A 96 3.14 8.25 -1.94
N GLN A 97 2.23 7.26 -1.90
CA GLN A 97 2.31 6.14 -0.97
C GLN A 97 2.49 4.83 -1.75
N LEU A 98 3.73 4.37 -1.93
CA LEU A 98 3.99 3.16 -2.72
C LEU A 98 3.23 1.95 -2.17
N VAL A 99 3.26 1.79 -0.85
CA VAL A 99 2.57 0.73 -0.11
C VAL A 99 2.15 1.26 1.26
N SER A 100 1.02 0.78 1.76
CA SER A 100 0.59 0.99 3.14
C SER A 100 0.01 -0.27 3.74
N VAL A 101 0.14 -0.40 5.06
CA VAL A 101 -0.45 -1.49 5.85
C VAL A 101 -1.22 -0.87 7.00
N THR A 102 -2.45 -1.32 7.22
CA THR A 102 -3.33 -0.84 8.29
C THR A 102 -4.27 -1.94 8.76
N THR A 103 -5.05 -1.68 9.80
CA THR A 103 -6.14 -2.55 10.25
C THR A 103 -7.51 -1.91 9.99
N SER A 104 -8.50 -2.77 9.78
CA SER A 104 -9.90 -2.38 9.89
C SER A 104 -10.34 -2.33 11.35
N ARG A 105 -11.55 -1.81 11.57
CA ARG A 105 -12.20 -1.80 12.90
C ARG A 105 -12.44 -3.19 13.46
N GLU A 106 -12.63 -4.17 12.58
CA GLU A 106 -12.74 -5.60 12.91
C GLU A 106 -11.37 -6.25 13.18
N LYS A 107 -10.30 -5.46 13.27
CA LYS A 107 -8.91 -5.91 13.48
C LYS A 107 -8.38 -6.81 12.38
N VAL A 108 -8.91 -6.67 11.16
CA VAL A 108 -8.41 -7.40 9.99
C VAL A 108 -7.30 -6.56 9.35
N PRO A 109 -6.09 -7.10 9.14
CA PRO A 109 -5.00 -6.36 8.52
C PRO A 109 -5.20 -6.29 6.99
N TYR A 110 -4.92 -5.11 6.44
CA TYR A 110 -4.97 -4.80 5.02
C TYR A 110 -3.65 -4.21 4.54
N ILE A 111 -3.31 -4.49 3.30
CA ILE A 111 -2.21 -3.88 2.55
C ILE A 111 -2.74 -3.22 1.29
N HIS A 112 -2.29 -2.01 1.00
CA HIS A 112 -2.67 -1.24 -0.17
C HIS A 112 -1.42 -0.83 -0.94
N PHE A 113 -1.54 -0.68 -2.27
CA PHE A 113 -0.43 -0.33 -3.15
C PHE A 113 -0.84 0.78 -4.11
N ASP A 114 -0.01 1.83 -4.27
CA ASP A 114 -0.13 2.81 -5.35
C ASP A 114 1.01 2.60 -6.35
N ILE A 115 0.82 1.63 -7.25
CA ILE A 115 1.84 1.24 -8.22
C ILE A 115 1.74 2.10 -9.48
N THR A 116 2.74 2.96 -9.66
CA THR A 116 2.90 3.81 -10.83
C THR A 116 4.34 3.76 -11.35
N LEU A 117 4.47 3.79 -12.68
CA LEU A 117 5.70 4.04 -13.41
C LEU A 117 5.36 4.91 -14.64
N LYS A 118 6.37 5.37 -15.39
CA LYS A 118 6.21 6.18 -16.59
C LYS A 118 5.23 5.54 -17.56
N GLY A 119 4.09 6.20 -17.79
CA GLY A 119 3.03 5.70 -18.67
C GLY A 119 2.42 4.38 -18.22
N SER A 120 2.42 4.07 -16.91
CA SER A 120 1.93 2.81 -16.35
C SER A 120 1.27 3.04 -14.98
N TRP A 121 0.00 2.71 -14.85
CA TRP A 121 -0.79 2.83 -13.63
C TRP A 121 -1.57 1.55 -13.36
N PHE A 122 -1.36 0.97 -12.19
CA PHE A 122 -2.19 -0.11 -11.67
C PHE A 122 -3.46 0.45 -11.02
N TYR A 123 -4.61 0.22 -11.66
CA TYR A 123 -5.93 0.72 -11.21
C TYR A 123 -6.65 -0.24 -10.24
N GLY A 124 -5.98 -1.30 -9.78
CA GLY A 124 -6.55 -2.31 -8.89
C GLY A 124 -6.30 -2.04 -7.41
N GLY A 125 -6.97 -2.80 -6.55
CA GLY A 125 -6.67 -2.78 -5.13
C GLY A 125 -7.21 -1.55 -4.41
N PHE A 126 -8.16 -0.82 -5.00
CA PHE A 126 -8.81 0.34 -4.35
C PHE A 126 -9.38 0.00 -2.97
N LYS A 127 -9.79 -1.27 -2.78
CA LYS A 127 -10.31 -1.77 -1.50
C LYS A 127 -9.23 -2.32 -0.55
N GLY A 128 -7.95 -2.16 -0.88
CA GLY A 128 -6.86 -2.88 -0.24
C GLY A 128 -6.99 -4.40 -0.44
N TYR A 129 -5.96 -5.12 -0.01
CA TYR A 129 -5.92 -6.58 0.03
C TYR A 129 -5.86 -7.01 1.47
N LYS A 130 -6.65 -8.02 1.86
CA LYS A 130 -6.48 -8.66 3.17
C LYS A 130 -5.07 -9.22 3.24
N LEU A 131 -4.29 -8.76 4.21
CA LEU A 131 -2.87 -9.06 4.28
C LEU A 131 -2.63 -10.56 4.44
N ASP A 132 -3.39 -11.23 5.32
CA ASP A 132 -3.31 -12.68 5.52
C ASP A 132 -3.62 -13.49 4.25
N SER A 133 -4.53 -12.99 3.41
CA SER A 133 -4.84 -13.62 2.12
C SER A 133 -3.70 -13.46 1.13
N LEU A 134 -3.04 -12.29 1.11
CA LEU A 134 -1.88 -12.07 0.27
C LEU A 134 -0.71 -12.97 0.72
N ILE A 135 -0.44 -13.07 2.02
CA ILE A 135 0.68 -13.86 2.55
C ILE A 135 0.48 -15.36 2.32
N SER A 136 -0.73 -15.85 2.56
CA SER A 136 -1.07 -17.27 2.41
C SER A 136 -1.16 -17.74 0.96
N SER A 137 -1.26 -16.83 -0.01
CA SER A 137 -1.20 -17.18 -1.43
C SER A 137 0.15 -17.79 -1.82
N SER A 138 0.18 -18.65 -2.84
CA SER A 138 1.42 -19.30 -3.27
C SER A 138 2.46 -18.28 -3.73
N ASN A 139 3.72 -18.49 -3.34
CA ASN A 139 4.84 -17.74 -3.92
C ASN A 139 5.09 -18.20 -5.35
N THR A 140 5.52 -17.25 -6.18
CA THR A 140 6.01 -17.51 -7.52
C THR A 140 7.49 -17.17 -7.60
N ILE A 141 8.19 -17.79 -8.55
CA ILE A 141 9.56 -17.42 -8.90
C ILE A 141 9.51 -16.39 -10.02
N LEU A 142 10.19 -15.26 -9.85
CA LEU A 142 10.43 -14.28 -10.90
C LEU A 142 11.94 -14.15 -11.12
N GLU A 143 12.38 -14.25 -12.37
CA GLU A 143 13.77 -14.02 -12.74
C GLU A 143 13.90 -12.64 -13.40
N ILE A 144 14.86 -11.84 -12.92
CA ILE A 144 15.19 -10.52 -13.47
C ILE A 144 16.70 -10.43 -13.56
N ASP A 145 17.23 -10.26 -14.77
CA ASP A 145 18.67 -10.11 -15.03
C ASP A 145 19.54 -11.16 -14.32
N GLY A 146 19.10 -12.44 -14.33
CA GLY A 146 19.79 -13.56 -13.70
C GLY A 146 19.63 -13.68 -12.18
N ILE A 147 18.88 -12.77 -11.54
CA ILE A 147 18.51 -12.85 -10.12
C ILE A 147 17.15 -13.53 -9.99
N SER A 148 17.11 -14.62 -9.22
CA SER A 148 15.88 -15.35 -8.92
C SER A 148 15.25 -14.87 -7.60
N TYR A 149 14.02 -14.39 -7.68
CA TYR A 149 13.20 -13.99 -6.54
C TYR A 149 12.14 -15.06 -6.31
N ASN A 150 12.18 -15.78 -5.18
CA ASN A 150 11.35 -16.96 -4.91
C ASN A 150 10.19 -16.72 -3.94
N ASP A 151 9.97 -15.47 -3.55
CA ASP A 151 8.98 -15.02 -2.58
C ASP A 151 8.00 -13.98 -3.18
N VAL A 152 7.74 -14.12 -4.49
CA VAL A 152 6.99 -13.13 -5.26
C VAL A 152 5.51 -13.43 -5.23
N LYS A 153 4.72 -12.42 -4.88
CA LYS A 153 3.28 -12.36 -5.08
C LYS A 153 3.00 -11.68 -6.42
N ILE A 154 2.13 -12.29 -7.22
CA ILE A 154 1.60 -11.67 -8.43
C ILE A 154 0.26 -11.07 -8.08
N ILE A 155 0.15 -9.75 -8.19
CA ILE A 155 -1.09 -9.03 -7.92
C ILE A 155 -1.69 -8.64 -9.26
N GLU A 156 -2.76 -9.34 -9.63
CA GLU A 156 -3.51 -9.13 -10.87
C GLU A 156 -4.55 -8.01 -10.70
N ALA A 157 -4.83 -7.30 -11.79
CA ALA A 157 -5.87 -6.28 -11.84
C ALA A 157 -7.26 -6.89 -11.56
N ASP A 158 -7.95 -6.35 -10.57
CA ASP A 158 -9.29 -6.78 -10.18
C ASP A 158 -10.38 -6.37 -11.19
N GLU A 159 -11.62 -6.82 -10.98
CA GLU A 159 -12.77 -6.47 -11.84
C GLU A 159 -13.02 -4.96 -11.93
N TYR A 160 -12.69 -4.21 -10.87
CA TYR A 160 -12.79 -2.76 -10.93
C TYR A 160 -11.76 -2.20 -11.90
N ALA A 161 -10.49 -2.59 -11.77
CA ALA A 161 -9.39 -2.15 -12.62
C ALA A 161 -9.63 -2.47 -14.10
N LYS A 162 -10.20 -3.63 -14.42
CA LYS A 162 -10.47 -4.07 -15.80
C LYS A 162 -11.33 -3.10 -16.61
N ARG A 163 -12.09 -2.19 -15.98
CA ARG A 163 -12.81 -1.10 -16.67
C ARG A 163 -11.91 -0.09 -17.38
N PHE A 164 -10.62 -0.10 -17.05
CA PHE A 164 -9.60 0.80 -17.61
C PHE A 164 -8.70 0.09 -18.63
N LYS A 165 -8.98 -1.16 -19.02
CA LYS A 165 -8.14 -1.98 -19.91
C LYS A 165 -7.85 -1.33 -21.26
N GLN A 166 -8.71 -0.44 -21.72
CA GLN A 166 -8.59 0.35 -22.95
C GLN A 166 -7.62 1.54 -22.83
N ARG A 167 -7.15 1.89 -21.63
CA ARG A 167 -6.18 2.98 -21.44
C ARG A 167 -4.77 2.50 -21.75
N ASP A 168 -4.00 3.33 -22.44
CA ASP A 168 -2.62 3.00 -22.82
C ASP A 168 -1.67 2.84 -21.63
N ASN A 169 -2.02 3.43 -20.48
CA ASN A 169 -1.27 3.30 -19.23
C ASN A 169 -1.79 2.19 -18.31
N TYR A 170 -2.72 1.35 -18.75
CA TYR A 170 -3.28 0.27 -17.92
C TYR A 170 -2.25 -0.82 -17.63
N VAL A 171 -2.04 -1.12 -16.35
CA VAL A 171 -1.20 -2.22 -15.87
C VAL A 171 -2.07 -3.43 -15.58
N GLU A 172 -1.68 -4.59 -16.13
CA GLU A 172 -2.41 -5.85 -15.97
C GLU A 172 -2.12 -6.50 -14.63
N ARG A 173 -0.86 -6.46 -14.20
CA ARG A 173 -0.39 -7.04 -12.94
C ARG A 173 0.90 -6.38 -12.47
N PHE A 174 1.22 -6.56 -11.19
CA PHE A 174 2.53 -6.25 -10.67
C PHE A 174 3.10 -7.36 -9.78
N TYR A 175 4.40 -7.26 -9.53
CA TYR A 175 5.18 -8.26 -8.81
C TYR A 175 5.71 -7.67 -7.50
N TRP A 176 5.34 -8.30 -6.39
CA TRP A 176 5.76 -7.90 -5.06
C TRP A 176 6.48 -9.03 -4.35
N SER A 177 7.77 -8.88 -4.11
CA SER A 177 8.54 -9.78 -3.25
C SER A 177 8.31 -9.41 -1.79
N LEU A 178 8.07 -10.41 -0.94
CA LEU A 178 7.94 -10.18 0.51
C LEU A 178 9.24 -9.66 1.14
N LYS A 179 10.41 -9.97 0.57
CA LYS A 179 11.73 -9.54 1.06
C LYS A 179 12.32 -8.35 0.32
N TYR A 180 11.98 -8.15 -0.95
CA TYR A 180 12.60 -7.13 -1.80
C TYR A 180 11.63 -6.03 -2.25
N GLY A 181 10.32 -6.21 -2.04
CA GLY A 181 9.27 -5.26 -2.35
C GLY A 181 8.88 -5.27 -3.84
N PHE A 182 8.57 -4.10 -4.38
CA PHE A 182 8.15 -3.92 -5.76
C PHE A 182 9.26 -4.28 -6.75
N LEU A 183 9.02 -5.34 -7.55
CA LEU A 183 9.97 -5.85 -8.54
C LEU A 183 9.67 -5.40 -9.97
N GLY A 184 8.48 -4.88 -10.22
CA GLY A 184 8.07 -4.45 -11.55
C GLY A 184 6.62 -4.77 -11.87
N LEU A 185 6.22 -4.49 -13.11
CA LEU A 185 4.84 -4.64 -13.57
C LEU A 185 4.78 -5.03 -15.04
N ASP A 186 3.62 -5.53 -15.46
CA ASP A 186 3.33 -5.81 -16.87
C ASP A 186 2.15 -4.97 -17.33
N LYS A 187 2.32 -4.38 -18.52
CA LYS A 187 1.22 -3.89 -19.35
C LYS A 187 1.33 -4.51 -20.73
N LYS A 188 0.21 -4.51 -21.45
CA LYS A 188 -0.01 -5.23 -22.72
C LYS A 188 1.20 -5.36 -23.66
N GLU A 189 1.98 -4.30 -23.85
CA GLU A 189 3.12 -4.28 -24.78
C GLU A 189 4.46 -3.88 -24.16
N GLU A 190 4.52 -3.67 -22.84
CA GLU A 190 5.72 -3.15 -22.18
C GLU A 190 5.76 -3.66 -20.74
N ASN A 191 6.87 -4.31 -20.40
CA ASN A 191 7.09 -4.84 -19.07
C ASN A 191 8.17 -4.01 -18.41
N TRP A 192 8.02 -3.74 -17.13
CA TRP A 192 8.97 -3.01 -16.31
C TRP A 192 9.56 -3.93 -15.27
N ARG A 193 10.87 -3.89 -15.07
CA ARG A 193 11.57 -4.68 -14.07
C ARG A 193 12.56 -3.84 -13.30
N LEU A 194 12.69 -4.12 -12.00
CA LEU A 194 13.67 -3.51 -11.12
C LEU A 194 15.06 -3.96 -11.54
N ILE A 195 15.89 -3.02 -11.97
CA ILE A 195 17.29 -3.30 -12.36
C ILE A 195 18.29 -2.89 -11.28
N LYS A 196 17.89 -1.99 -10.36
CA LYS A 196 18.75 -1.54 -9.26
C LYS A 196 17.92 -1.03 -8.09
N LYS A 197 18.27 -1.48 -6.89
CA LYS A 197 17.89 -0.87 -5.60
C LYS A 197 19.16 -0.38 -4.93
N THR A 198 19.20 0.89 -4.55
CA THR A 198 20.38 1.48 -3.88
C THR A 198 19.92 2.46 -2.80
N LYS A 199 20.76 2.76 -1.81
CA LYS A 199 20.44 3.79 -0.81
C LYS A 199 20.70 5.17 -1.41
N SER A 200 19.85 6.14 -1.09
CA SER A 200 20.08 7.55 -1.40
C SER A 200 21.24 8.12 -0.60
#